data_AF-A0A6I6MV57-F1
#
_entry.id   AF-A0A6I6MV57-F1
#
_cell.length_a   1.000
_cell.length_b   1.000
_cell.length_c   1.000
_cell.angle_alpha   90.00
_cell.angle_beta   90.00
_cell.angle_gamma   90.00
#
_symmetry.space_group_name_H-M   'P 1'
#
loop_
_entity.id
_entity.type
_entity.pdbx_description
1 polymer ?
#
loop_
_entity_poly.entity_id
_entity_poly.type
_entity_poly.pdbx_seq_one_letter_code
_entity_poly.pdbx_strand_id
1 'polypeptide(L)'
;MKFAHLIFCGVAAFALPAVAVPKESVRAAPVAATATSSTLFPGELDIPIADGSNVPSNCEFPSSLTASGLELACIVADGAAEDEVGIEYISWLGSNGFRHSADIIGGFVAARETGNGCEQTLNIYPHGEEGETAGIWFALEREPRCAAAQPETP
;
A
#
# COMPACT_ATOMS: atom_id res chain seq x y z
N MET A 1 17.81 -6.71 -71.59
CA MET A 1 17.50 -5.54 -72.44
C MET A 1 16.53 -4.68 -71.62
N LYS A 2 16.91 -3.52 -71.08
CA LYS A 2 17.18 -2.18 -71.69
C LYS A 2 16.04 -1.22 -71.28
N PHE A 3 16.45 -0.16 -70.58
CA PHE A 3 15.79 1.07 -70.10
C PHE A 3 14.56 1.61 -70.86
N ALA A 4 13.65 2.28 -70.12
CA ALA A 4 13.28 3.72 -70.24
C ALA A 4 11.92 3.96 -69.51
N HIS A 5 11.81 4.76 -68.43
CA HIS A 5 11.76 6.24 -68.30
C HIS A 5 10.69 6.96 -69.16
N LEU A 6 9.75 7.64 -68.48
CA LEU A 6 9.10 8.95 -68.75
C LEU A 6 7.86 9.07 -67.83
N ILE A 7 7.91 9.79 -66.69
CA ILE A 7 7.68 11.25 -66.49
C ILE A 7 6.35 11.73 -67.11
N PHE A 8 5.38 12.15 -66.28
CA PHE A 8 4.84 13.52 -66.33
C PHE A 8 4.03 13.91 -65.09
N CYS A 9 4.10 15.21 -64.82
CA CYS A 9 3.70 15.98 -63.65
C CYS A 9 2.19 15.97 -63.32
N GLY A 10 1.89 16.19 -62.03
CA GLY A 10 0.55 16.55 -61.57
C GLY A 10 0.53 16.91 -60.09
N VAL A 11 1.15 18.03 -59.72
CA VAL A 11 1.02 18.64 -58.38
C VAL A 11 -0.41 19.17 -58.24
N ALA A 12 -1.22 18.51 -57.40
CA ALA A 12 -2.43 19.09 -56.86
C ALA A 12 -2.22 19.31 -55.36
N ALA A 13 -1.73 20.50 -55.03
CA ALA A 13 -1.66 21.01 -53.67
C ALA A 13 -3.10 21.24 -53.16
N PHE A 14 -3.64 20.28 -52.40
CA PHE A 14 -4.78 20.53 -51.54
C PHE A 14 -4.27 21.06 -50.20
N ALA A 15 -4.29 22.39 -50.08
CA ALA A 15 -4.10 23.10 -48.83
C ALA A 15 -5.29 22.79 -47.90
N LEU A 16 -5.04 22.00 -46.86
CA LEU A 16 -5.98 21.84 -45.75
C LEU A 16 -5.77 23.02 -44.79
N PRO A 17 -6.83 23.73 -44.36
CA PRO A 17 -6.71 24.69 -43.28
C PRO A 17 -6.37 23.93 -41.99
N ALA A 18 -5.19 24.22 -41.44
CA ALA A 18 -4.80 23.82 -40.11
C ALA A 18 -5.69 24.56 -39.10
N VAL A 19 -6.80 23.93 -38.72
CA VAL A 19 -7.52 24.31 -37.50
C VAL A 19 -6.68 23.81 -36.34
N ALA A 20 -5.86 24.72 -35.81
CA ALA A 20 -5.22 24.56 -34.53
C ALA A 20 -6.33 24.43 -33.46
N VAL A 21 -6.58 23.21 -33.02
CA VAL A 21 -7.29 22.97 -31.76
C VAL A 21 -6.23 23.10 -30.67
N PRO A 22 -6.22 24.17 -29.85
CA PRO A 22 -5.55 24.09 -28.58
C PRO A 22 -6.33 23.04 -27.78
N LYS A 23 -5.88 21.79 -27.79
CA LYS A 23 -6.30 20.86 -26.74
C LYS A 23 -5.56 21.34 -25.51
N GLU A 24 -6.20 22.30 -24.85
CA GLU A 24 -5.92 22.72 -23.49
C GLU A 24 -5.73 21.44 -22.70
N SER A 25 -4.48 21.08 -22.50
CA SER A 25 -4.09 20.06 -21.56
C SER A 25 -4.47 20.68 -20.23
N VAL A 26 -5.72 20.48 -19.82
CA VAL A 26 -6.06 20.42 -18.41
C VAL A 26 -5.25 19.25 -17.89
N ARG A 27 -3.97 19.53 -17.62
CA ARG A 27 -3.20 18.83 -16.62
C ARG A 27 -4.00 19.14 -15.38
N ALA A 28 -5.00 18.30 -15.11
CA ALA A 28 -5.44 18.09 -13.76
C ALA A 28 -4.13 17.85 -13.03
N ALA A 29 -3.72 18.85 -12.22
CA ALA A 29 -2.79 18.57 -11.15
C ALA A 29 -3.33 17.29 -10.50
N PRO A 30 -2.49 16.30 -10.15
CA PRO A 30 -2.95 15.39 -9.13
C PRO A 30 -3.31 16.33 -7.98
N VAL A 31 -4.62 16.51 -7.77
CA VAL A 31 -5.11 16.91 -6.48
C VAL A 31 -4.59 15.77 -5.65
N ALA A 32 -3.44 16.00 -5.01
CA ALA A 32 -3.03 15.19 -3.89
C ALA A 32 -4.26 15.23 -3.02
N ALA A 33 -5.00 14.12 -3.01
CA ALA A 33 -5.97 13.88 -1.98
C ALA A 33 -5.10 13.89 -0.73
N THR A 34 -5.02 15.05 -0.08
CA THR A 34 -4.67 15.11 1.32
C THR A 34 -5.90 14.53 2.02
N ALA A 35 -6.09 13.23 1.85
CA ALA A 35 -6.69 12.44 2.88
C ALA A 35 -5.75 12.64 4.06
N THR A 36 -6.15 13.45 5.02
CA THR A 36 -5.76 13.20 6.41
C THR A 36 -6.37 11.85 6.76
N SER A 37 -5.86 10.77 6.17
CA SER A 37 -6.15 9.43 6.63
C SER A 37 -5.59 9.40 8.03
N SER A 38 -6.47 9.25 9.03
CA SER A 38 -6.01 8.76 10.31
C SER A 38 -5.25 7.47 10.04
N THR A 39 -3.97 7.42 10.42
CA THR A 39 -3.13 6.23 10.23
C THR A 39 -3.11 5.41 11.52
N LEU A 40 -2.83 4.11 11.41
CA LEU A 40 -2.83 3.21 12.56
C LEU A 40 -1.68 3.48 13.53
N PHE A 41 -0.50 3.86 13.02
CA PHE A 41 0.69 4.15 13.82
C PHE A 41 1.33 5.48 13.38
N PRO A 42 0.71 6.62 13.70
CA PRO A 42 1.15 7.92 13.18
C PRO A 42 2.58 8.25 13.62
N GLY A 43 3.47 8.45 12.65
CA GLY A 43 4.88 8.80 12.86
C GLY A 43 5.86 7.61 12.86
N GLU A 44 5.38 6.40 13.14
CA GLU A 44 6.19 5.16 13.11
C GLU A 44 5.93 4.36 11.82
N LEU A 45 4.64 4.09 11.55
CA LEU A 45 4.18 3.39 10.36
C LEU A 45 2.78 3.88 9.97
N ASP A 46 2.75 4.74 8.97
CA ASP A 46 1.53 5.38 8.47
C ASP A 46 0.66 4.44 7.63
N ILE A 47 0.13 3.37 8.24
CA ILE A 47 -0.85 2.48 7.60
C ILE A 47 -2.18 3.21 7.51
N PRO A 48 -2.77 3.41 6.31
CA PRO A 48 -4.07 4.04 6.16
C PRO A 48 -5.18 3.16 6.76
N ILE A 49 -6.25 3.79 7.23
CA ILE A 49 -7.50 3.08 7.54
C ILE A 49 -8.22 2.80 6.22
N ALA A 50 -8.54 1.53 5.98
CA ALA A 50 -9.25 1.09 4.78
C ALA A 50 -10.66 1.67 4.68
N ASP A 51 -11.17 1.84 3.47
CA ASP A 51 -12.53 2.34 3.26
C ASP A 51 -13.56 1.38 3.88
N GLY A 52 -14.58 1.94 4.53
CA GLY A 52 -15.58 1.14 5.25
C GLY A 52 -15.07 0.52 6.56
N SER A 53 -13.88 0.92 7.02
CA SER A 53 -13.34 0.51 8.32
C SER A 53 -13.13 1.71 9.25
N ASN A 54 -13.07 1.44 10.55
CA ASN A 54 -12.79 2.43 11.58
C ASN A 54 -11.91 1.86 12.71
N VAL A 55 -11.25 2.74 13.47
CA VAL A 55 -10.50 2.39 14.68
C VAL A 55 -11.39 2.71 15.90
N PRO A 56 -11.93 1.71 16.61
CA PRO A 56 -12.75 1.96 17.78
C PRO A 56 -11.90 2.49 18.95
N SER A 57 -12.49 3.34 19.79
CA SER A 57 -11.82 3.89 20.98
C SER A 57 -11.55 2.85 22.08
N ASN A 58 -12.17 1.68 21.98
CA ASN A 58 -12.14 0.61 22.97
C ASN A 58 -11.75 -0.73 22.35
N CYS A 59 -10.69 -0.76 21.53
CA CYS A 59 -10.11 -1.99 21.01
C CYS A 59 -9.86 -3.00 22.15
N GLU A 60 -10.58 -4.12 22.15
CA GLU A 60 -10.31 -5.24 23.06
C GLU A 60 -9.24 -6.12 22.41
N PHE A 61 -8.00 -5.99 22.89
CA PHE A 61 -6.91 -6.82 22.41
C PHE A 61 -6.88 -8.15 23.17
N PRO A 62 -6.67 -9.28 22.49
CA PRO A 62 -6.45 -10.55 23.17
C PRO A 62 -5.18 -10.47 24.03
N SER A 63 -5.19 -11.17 25.16
CA SER A 63 -4.09 -11.17 26.14
C SER A 63 -2.76 -11.69 25.58
N SER A 64 -2.80 -12.42 24.46
CA SER A 64 -1.61 -12.84 23.71
C SER A 64 -0.86 -11.67 23.06
N LEU A 65 -1.53 -10.52 22.83
CA LEU A 65 -0.95 -9.33 22.19
C LEU A 65 -0.50 -8.26 23.19
N THR A 66 -0.82 -8.41 24.47
CA THR A 66 -0.47 -7.41 25.49
C THR A 66 1.01 -7.46 25.94
N ALA A 67 1.92 -7.88 25.05
CA ALA A 67 3.34 -7.97 25.35
C ALA A 67 4.01 -6.59 25.39
N SER A 68 4.98 -6.43 26.29
CA SER A 68 5.84 -5.24 26.32
C SER A 68 6.67 -5.13 25.04
N GLY A 69 6.74 -3.93 24.46
CA GLY A 69 7.51 -3.66 23.23
C GLY A 69 6.68 -3.64 21.95
N LEU A 70 5.39 -3.96 22.02
CA LEU A 70 4.45 -3.80 20.92
C LEU A 70 3.72 -2.46 21.02
N GLU A 71 3.42 -1.88 19.86
CA GLU A 71 2.42 -0.84 19.68
C GLU A 71 1.21 -1.47 18.99
N LEU A 72 0.03 -1.27 19.57
CA LEU A 72 -1.18 -2.01 19.20
C LEU A 72 -2.19 -1.07 18.56
N ALA A 73 -2.77 -1.51 17.45
CA ALA A 73 -3.88 -0.85 16.79
C ALA A 73 -4.92 -1.91 16.36
N CYS A 74 -6.18 -1.52 16.28
CA CYS A 74 -7.23 -2.39 15.72
C CYS A 74 -8.09 -1.63 14.74
N ILE A 75 -8.61 -2.34 13.74
CA ILE A 75 -9.66 -1.85 12.86
C ILE A 75 -10.84 -2.79 12.91
N VAL A 76 -12.02 -2.22 12.72
CA VAL A 76 -13.29 -2.91 12.60
C VAL A 76 -13.86 -2.57 11.22
N ALA A 77 -14.34 -3.57 10.49
CA ALA A 77 -14.96 -3.40 9.18
C ALA A 77 -16.47 -3.16 9.36
N ASP A 78 -16.87 -1.89 9.42
CA ASP A 78 -18.26 -1.46 9.58
C ASP A 78 -18.99 -1.49 8.22
N GLY A 79 -19.40 -2.68 7.79
CA GLY A 79 -20.27 -2.88 6.61
C GLY A 79 -19.55 -3.13 5.28
N ALA A 80 -18.22 -3.20 5.28
CA ALA A 80 -17.44 -3.79 4.19
C ALA A 80 -17.34 -5.32 4.37
N ALA A 81 -17.20 -6.07 3.27
CA ALA A 81 -16.85 -7.48 3.37
C ALA A 81 -15.43 -7.61 3.95
N GLU A 82 -15.23 -8.47 4.95
CA GLU A 82 -13.93 -8.61 5.64
C GLU A 82 -12.80 -8.89 4.65
N ASP A 83 -13.10 -9.69 3.62
CA ASP A 83 -12.18 -10.05 2.54
C ASP A 83 -11.71 -8.82 1.76
N GLU A 84 -12.57 -7.82 1.53
CA GLU A 84 -12.21 -6.60 0.79
C GLU A 84 -11.23 -5.74 1.59
N VAL A 85 -11.52 -5.55 2.88
CA VAL A 85 -10.66 -4.81 3.81
C VAL A 85 -9.31 -5.52 3.98
N GLY A 86 -9.34 -6.84 4.15
CA GLY A 86 -8.13 -7.66 4.24
C GLY A 86 -7.26 -7.55 2.97
N ILE A 87 -7.86 -7.63 1.78
CA ILE A 87 -7.15 -7.49 0.50
C ILE A 87 -6.50 -6.10 0.39
N GLU A 88 -7.18 -5.03 0.82
CA GLU A 88 -6.63 -3.68 0.79
C GLU A 88 -5.36 -3.57 1.65
N TYR A 89 -5.40 -4.07 2.89
CA TYR A 89 -4.24 -4.07 3.78
C TYR A 89 -3.09 -4.90 3.23
N ILE A 90 -3.34 -6.09 2.69
CA ILE A 90 -2.31 -6.93 2.07
C ILE A 90 -1.69 -6.21 0.86
N SER A 91 -2.51 -5.56 0.04
CA SER A 91 -2.05 -4.80 -1.13
C SER A 91 -1.19 -3.60 -0.73
N TRP A 92 -1.59 -2.88 0.32
CA TRP A 92 -0.82 -1.77 0.87
C TRP A 92 0.52 -2.25 1.42
N LEU A 93 0.54 -3.34 2.19
CA LEU A 93 1.76 -3.93 2.75
C LEU A 93 2.76 -4.28 1.65
N GLY A 94 2.32 -4.98 0.60
CA GLY A 94 3.17 -5.32 -0.53
C GLY A 94 3.71 -4.09 -1.27
N SER A 95 2.87 -3.06 -1.45
CA SER A 95 3.28 -1.80 -2.09
C SER A 95 4.29 -1.00 -1.26
N ASN A 96 4.34 -1.23 0.06
CA ASN A 96 5.24 -0.57 1.00
C ASN A 96 6.44 -1.46 1.43
N GLY A 97 6.72 -2.51 0.66
CA GLY A 97 7.90 -3.35 0.83
C GLY A 97 7.82 -4.36 1.96
N PHE A 98 6.64 -4.55 2.56
CA PHE A 98 6.42 -5.64 3.50
C PHE A 98 6.29 -6.96 2.73
N ARG A 99 6.92 -8.00 3.28
CA ARG A 99 6.80 -9.39 2.83
C ARG A 99 6.24 -10.24 3.97
N HIS A 100 5.54 -11.31 3.61
CA HIS A 100 5.21 -12.36 4.57
C HIS A 100 6.52 -12.96 5.11
N SER A 101 6.63 -13.03 6.44
CA SER A 101 7.82 -13.50 7.13
C SER A 101 7.60 -14.82 7.88
N ALA A 102 6.45 -14.98 8.51
CA ALA A 102 6.12 -16.16 9.30
C ALA A 102 4.60 -16.27 9.52
N ASP A 103 4.12 -17.49 9.72
CA ASP A 103 2.77 -17.75 10.21
C ASP A 103 2.77 -17.78 11.74
N ILE A 104 1.69 -17.28 12.35
CA ILE A 104 1.47 -17.30 13.79
C ILE A 104 0.06 -17.78 14.08
N ILE A 105 -0.21 -18.22 15.31
CA ILE A 105 -1.55 -18.70 15.67
C ILE A 105 -2.55 -17.55 15.50
N GLY A 106 -3.53 -17.75 14.61
CA GLY A 106 -4.58 -16.77 14.32
C GLY A 106 -4.13 -15.59 13.46
N GLY A 107 -2.96 -15.66 12.79
CA GLY A 107 -2.47 -14.52 12.02
C GLY A 107 -1.17 -14.79 11.27
N PHE A 108 -0.50 -13.72 10.85
CA PHE A 108 0.81 -13.80 10.21
C PHE A 108 1.68 -12.59 10.57
N VAL A 109 2.97 -12.70 10.26
CA VAL A 109 3.97 -11.65 10.44
C VAL A 109 4.33 -11.06 9.08
N ALA A 110 4.20 -9.74 8.96
CA ALA A 110 4.71 -8.96 7.85
C ALA A 110 6.02 -8.27 8.28
N ALA A 111 7.05 -8.34 7.43
CA ALA A 111 8.34 -7.73 7.71
C ALA A 111 8.85 -6.90 6.54
N ARG A 112 9.49 -5.77 6.81
CA ARG A 112 10.21 -4.99 5.80
C ARG A 112 11.61 -4.62 6.30
N GLU A 113 12.57 -4.58 5.39
CA GLU A 113 13.88 -4.02 5.69
C GLU A 113 13.77 -2.49 5.77
N THR A 114 14.40 -1.89 6.78
CA THR A 114 14.51 -0.44 6.96
C THR A 114 15.84 0.06 6.41
N GLY A 115 15.94 1.36 6.11
CA GLY A 115 17.15 1.94 5.47
C GLY A 115 18.45 1.82 6.27
N ASN A 116 18.38 1.42 7.53
CA ASN A 116 19.53 1.14 8.43
C ASN A 116 19.90 -0.35 8.52
N GLY A 117 19.34 -1.22 7.67
CA GLY A 117 19.63 -2.66 7.66
C GLY A 117 18.97 -3.43 8.81
N CYS A 118 17.97 -2.84 9.46
CA CYS A 118 17.15 -3.50 10.46
C CYS A 118 15.84 -3.99 9.83
N GLU A 119 15.08 -4.80 10.57
CA GLU A 119 13.79 -5.31 10.12
C GLU A 119 12.65 -4.72 10.96
N GLN A 120 11.72 -4.04 10.30
CA GLN A 120 10.46 -3.63 10.89
C GLN A 120 9.47 -4.78 10.80
N THR A 121 8.93 -5.19 11.95
CA THR A 121 7.99 -6.31 12.06
C THR A 121 6.59 -5.81 12.43
N LEU A 122 5.58 -6.36 11.78
CA LEU A 122 4.17 -6.10 12.04
C LEU A 122 3.41 -7.44 12.09
N ASN A 123 2.85 -7.76 13.26
CA ASN A 123 2.00 -8.95 13.42
C ASN A 123 0.55 -8.57 13.13
N ILE A 124 -0.15 -9.41 12.37
CA ILE A 124 -1.49 -9.13 11.85
C ILE A 124 -2.40 -10.30 12.21
N TYR A 125 -3.52 -10.01 12.87
CA TYR A 125 -4.49 -10.99 13.36
C TYR A 125 -5.89 -10.61 12.89
N PRO A 126 -6.37 -11.21 11.79
CA PRO A 126 -7.77 -11.12 11.40
C PRO A 126 -8.66 -11.72 12.51
N HIS A 127 -9.79 -11.08 12.79
CA HIS A 127 -10.79 -11.59 13.72
C HIS A 127 -12.20 -11.20 13.24
N GLY A 128 -13.19 -11.99 13.63
CA GLY A 128 -14.54 -11.88 13.09
C GLY A 128 -15.11 -13.29 13.00
N GLU A 129 -16.07 -13.61 13.86
CA GLU A 129 -16.87 -14.82 13.73
C GLU A 129 -18.16 -14.52 12.99
N GLU A 130 -18.83 -15.56 12.49
CA GLU A 130 -20.13 -15.42 11.83
C GLU A 130 -21.15 -14.76 12.77
N GLY A 131 -21.53 -13.51 12.49
CA GLY A 131 -22.46 -12.73 13.30
C GLY A 131 -21.83 -11.72 14.27
N GLU A 132 -20.50 -11.63 14.31
CA GLU A 132 -19.76 -10.58 15.03
C GLU A 132 -19.24 -9.51 14.06
N THR A 133 -18.73 -8.40 14.61
CA THR A 133 -18.12 -7.37 13.77
C THR A 133 -16.69 -7.78 13.44
N ALA A 134 -16.48 -8.02 12.17
CA ALA A 134 -15.20 -8.23 11.52
C ALA A 134 -14.15 -7.18 11.85
N GLY A 135 -12.89 -7.59 11.94
CA GLY A 135 -11.79 -6.68 12.23
C GLY A 135 -10.40 -7.28 12.06
N ILE A 136 -9.39 -6.44 12.27
CA ILE A 136 -7.98 -6.83 12.22
C ILE A 136 -7.25 -6.17 13.38
N TRP A 137 -6.52 -6.97 14.16
CA TRP A 137 -5.56 -6.45 15.13
C TRP A 137 -4.17 -6.38 14.51
N PHE A 138 -3.48 -5.28 14.78
CA PHE A 138 -2.12 -5.00 14.37
C PHE A 138 -1.25 -4.83 15.60
N ALA A 139 -0.10 -5.51 15.61
CA ALA A 139 0.92 -5.32 16.65
C ALA A 139 2.26 -5.00 15.98
N LEU A 140 2.63 -3.73 16.02
CA LEU A 140 3.89 -3.21 15.50
C LEU A 140 4.98 -3.39 16.55
N GLU A 141 6.13 -3.94 16.17
CA GLU A 141 7.30 -3.94 17.05
C GLU A 141 7.92 -2.53 17.09
N ARG A 142 8.00 -1.94 18.29
CA ARG A 142 8.54 -0.57 18.46
C ARG A 142 10.01 -0.46 18.08
N GLU A 143 10.78 -1.50 18.36
CA GLU A 143 12.21 -1.53 18.03
C GLU A 143 12.43 -2.44 16.81
N PRO A 144 12.96 -1.90 15.70
CA PRO A 144 13.35 -2.71 14.56
C PRO A 144 14.38 -3.76 14.95
N ARG A 145 14.24 -4.99 14.43
CA ARG A 145 15.18 -6.07 14.67
C ARG A 145 16.42 -5.86 13.82
N CYS A 146 17.44 -5.25 14.39
CA CYS A 146 18.74 -5.10 13.72
C CYS A 146 19.56 -6.38 13.87
N ALA A 147 20.12 -6.90 12.77
CA ALA A 147 21.16 -7.92 12.90
C ALA A 147 22.31 -7.33 13.75
N ALA A 148 22.73 -8.04 14.80
CA ALA A 148 23.92 -7.63 15.54
C ALA A 148 25.07 -7.49 14.56
N ALA A 149 25.74 -6.33 14.53
CA ALA A 149 26.92 -6.10 13.71
C ALA A 149 27.84 -7.30 13.87
N GLN A 150 28.07 -8.05 12.78
CA GLN A 150 28.98 -9.18 12.81
C GLN A 150 30.33 -8.65 13.34
N PRO A 151 30.90 -9.23 14.42
CA PRO A 151 32.17 -8.76 14.91
C PRO A 151 33.19 -8.91 13.79
N GLU A 152 33.72 -7.79 13.31
CA GLU A 152 34.80 -7.77 12.34
C GLU A 152 35.96 -8.53 12.97
N THR A 153 36.29 -9.69 12.39
CA THR A 153 37.40 -10.51 12.88
C THR A 153 38.69 -9.82 12.44
N PRO A 154 39.59 -9.43 13.36
CA PRO A 154 40.82 -8.72 13.04
C PRO A 154 41.84 -9.58 12.28
#